data_AF-A0A1X2DME8-F1
#
_entry.id   AF-A0A1X2DME8-F1
#
_cell.length_a   1.000
_cell.length_b   1.000
_cell.length_c   1.000
_cell.angle_alpha   90.00
_cell.angle_beta   90.00
_cell.angle_gamma   90.00
#
_symmetry.space_group_name_H-M   'P 1'
#
loop_
_entity.id
_entity.type
_entity.pdbx_description
1 polymer ?
#
loop_
_entity_poly.entity_id
_entity_poly.type
_entity_poly.pdbx_seq_one_letter_code
_entity_poly.pdbx_strand_id
1 'polypeptide(L)' 'MTRPTVGQCFDIEITRDADGWLIRIPEIGGATRASSRAAVELAARQSIANRTGIPLGYVAIYVAREIG' A
#
# COMPACT_ATOMS: atom_id res chain seq x y z
N MET A 1 8.62 0.96 -26.09
CA MET A 1 9.64 1.14 -25.03
C MET A 1 9.01 1.93 -23.89
N THR A 2 8.42 1.26 -22.90
CA THR A 2 7.99 1.92 -21.66
C THR A 2 9.22 2.04 -20.77
N ARG A 3 9.78 3.25 -20.66
CA ARG A 3 10.77 3.58 -19.64
C ARG A 3 10.22 3.08 -18.29
N PRO A 4 10.98 2.35 -17.46
CA PRO A 4 10.52 2.07 -16.11
C PRO A 4 10.40 3.43 -15.42
N THR A 5 9.17 3.88 -15.21
CA THR A 5 8.91 5.06 -14.39
C THR A 5 9.49 4.70 -13.03
N VAL A 6 10.51 5.47 -12.62
CA VAL A 6 11.08 5.41 -11.27
C VAL A 6 9.95 5.25 -10.25
N GLY A 7 10.13 4.31 -9.32
CA GLY A 7 9.05 3.64 -8.58
C GLY A 7 7.86 4.53 -8.25
N GLN A 8 6.66 4.11 -8.66
CA GLN A 8 5.43 4.85 -8.34
C GLN A 8 5.23 4.82 -6.83
N CYS A 9 5.24 6.01 -6.22
CA CYS A 9 4.85 6.20 -4.85
C CYS A 9 3.33 6.25 -4.76
N PHE A 10 2.77 5.45 -3.85
CA PHE A 10 1.36 5.47 -3.56
C PHE A 10 1.13 5.96 -2.14
N ASP A 11 0.22 6.92 -2.01
CA ASP A 11 -0.25 7.35 -0.70
C ASP A 11 -1.17 6.29 -0.10
N ILE A 12 -0.88 5.91 1.14
CA ILE A 12 -1.70 4.98 1.92
C ILE A 12 -2.18 5.64 3.20
N GLU A 13 -3.43 5.37 3.52
CA GLU A 13 -4.05 5.73 4.78
C GLU A 13 -4.21 4.46 5.59
N ILE A 14 -3.84 4.51 6.86
CA ILE A 14 -3.93 3.37 7.74
C ILE A 14 -4.76 3.71 8.97
N THR A 15 -5.52 2.73 9.44
CA THR A 15 -6.39 2.88 10.60
C THR A 15 -6.23 1.66 11.46
N ARG A 16 -5.98 1.87 12.76
CA ARG A 16 -5.96 0.78 13.71
C ARG A 16 -7.39 0.26 13.92
N ASP A 17 -7.54 -1.04 13.76
CA ASP A 17 -8.79 -1.78 13.94
C ASP A 17 -8.61 -2.83 15.04
N ALA A 18 -9.71 -3.38 15.56
CA ALA A 18 -9.67 -4.39 16.63
C ALA A 18 -8.87 -5.64 16.25
N ASP A 19 -8.82 -5.99 14.96
CA ASP A 19 -8.11 -7.17 14.44
C ASP A 19 -6.75 -6.83 13.76
N GLY A 20 -6.32 -5.56 13.81
CA GLY A 20 -5.02 -5.15 13.26
C GLY A 20 -5.03 -3.75 12.66
N TRP A 21 -4.62 -3.64 11.39
CA TRP A 21 -4.49 -2.39 10.66
C TRP A 21 -5.25 -2.48 9.34
N LEU A 22 -6.23 -1.62 9.17
CA LEU A 22 -6.88 -1.37 7.89
C LEU A 22 -6.00 -0.43 7.06
N ILE A 23 -5.79 -0.76 5.80
CA ILE A 23 -4.91 -0.05 4.88
C ILE A 23 -5.74 0.32 3.66
N ARG A 24 -5.79 1.60 3.35
CA ARG A 24 -6.56 2.17 2.24
C ARG A 24 -5.58 2.83 1.28
N ILE A 25 -5.72 2.53 0.00
CA ILE A 25 -4.93 3.14 -1.08
C ILE A 25 -5.92 3.89 -1.98
N PRO A 26 -6.23 5.16 -1.67
CA PRO A 26 -7.25 5.93 -2.39
C PRO A 26 -6.95 6.06 -3.89
N GLU A 27 -5.66 6.19 -4.25
CA GLU A 27 -5.21 6.32 -5.65
C GLU A 27 -5.71 5.21 -6.58
N ILE A 28 -5.70 3.97 -6.09
CA ILE A 28 -6.17 2.81 -6.86
C ILE A 28 -7.53 2.31 -6.37
N GLY A 29 -8.18 3.02 -5.45
CA GLY A 29 -9.42 2.59 -4.77
C GLY A 29 -9.27 1.26 -4.02
N GLY A 30 -8.07 0.94 -3.54
CA GLY A 30 -7.70 -0.34 -2.93
C GLY A 30 -7.87 -0.34 -1.42
N ALA A 31 -8.19 -1.50 -0.85
CA ALA A 31 -8.19 -1.69 0.59
C ALA A 31 -7.64 -3.07 0.93
N THR A 32 -6.78 -3.13 1.94
CA THR A 32 -6.22 -4.38 2.47
C THR A 32 -6.09 -4.28 3.99
N ARG A 33 -5.79 -5.41 4.63
CA ARG A 33 -5.67 -5.53 6.08
C ARG A 33 -4.37 -6.21 6.44
N ALA A 34 -3.74 -5.75 7.51
CA ALA A 34 -2.53 -6.34 8.06
C ALA A 34 -2.68 -6.57 9.56
N SER A 35 -2.18 -7.70 10.04
CA SER A 35 -2.23 -8.06 11.47
C SER A 35 -1.34 -7.17 12.34
N SER A 36 -0.32 -6.54 11.75
CA SER A 36 0.69 -5.74 12.46
C SER A 36 1.16 -4.56 11.62
N ARG A 37 1.61 -3.48 12.28
CA ARG A 37 2.16 -2.29 11.60
C ARG A 37 3.35 -2.61 10.69
N ALA A 38 4.20 -3.55 11.08
CA ALA A 38 5.31 -4.04 10.25
C ALA A 38 4.83 -4.78 8.98
N ALA A 39 3.65 -5.41 9.03
CA ALA A 39 3.06 -6.09 7.88
C ALA A 39 2.28 -5.14 6.96
N VAL A 40 1.96 -3.91 7.43
CA VAL A 40 1.23 -2.91 6.66
C VAL A 40 1.93 -2.58 5.36
N GLU A 41 3.23 -2.32 5.43
CA GLU A 41 4.00 -1.92 4.27
C GLU A 41 4.02 -3.00 3.18
N LEU A 42 4.29 -4.25 3.59
CA LEU A 42 4.32 -5.38 2.69
C LEU A 42 2.92 -5.69 2.12
N ALA A 43 1.87 -5.64 2.93
CA ALA A 43 0.49 -5.87 2.49
C ALA A 43 0.02 -4.81 1.49
N ALA A 44 0.33 -3.54 1.73
CA ALA A 44 0.03 -2.45 0.82
C ALA A 44 0.72 -2.66 -0.54
N ARG A 45 2.03 -2.91 -0.51
CA ARG A 45 2.83 -3.10 -1.73
C ARG A 45 2.34 -4.31 -2.54
N GLN A 46 2.02 -5.42 -1.88
CA GLN A 46 1.47 -6.60 -2.56
C GLN A 46 0.10 -6.33 -3.18
N SER A 47 -0.77 -5.62 -2.46
CA SER A 47 -2.09 -5.25 -2.99
C SER A 47 -1.98 -4.33 -4.20
N ILE A 48 -1.06 -3.38 -4.19
CA ILE A 48 -0.81 -2.47 -5.31
C ILE A 48 -0.26 -3.26 -6.49
N ALA A 49 0.80 -4.05 -6.27
CA ALA A 49 1.44 -4.86 -7.31
C ALA A 49 0.45 -5.79 -8.02
N ASN A 50 -0.43 -6.46 -7.26
CA ASN A 50 -1.45 -7.34 -7.81
C ASN A 50 -2.51 -6.59 -8.62
N ARG A 51 -2.83 -5.35 -8.25
CA ARG A 51 -3.90 -4.57 -8.91
C ARG A 51 -3.42 -3.78 -10.12
N THR A 52 -2.19 -3.26 -10.06
CA THR A 52 -1.61 -2.42 -11.12
C THR A 52 -0.72 -3.22 -12.07
N GLY A 53 -0.29 -4.42 -11.69
CA GLY A 53 0.71 -5.21 -12.42
C GLY A 53 2.14 -4.68 -12.28
N ILE A 54 2.37 -3.67 -11.43
CA ILE A 54 3.71 -3.13 -11.15
C ILE A 54 4.47 -4.14 -10.27
N PRO A 55 5.74 -4.47 -10.57
CA PRO A 55 6.49 -5.38 -9.71
C PRO A 55 6.71 -4.78 -8.33
N LEU A 56 6.63 -5.60 -7.27
CA LEU A 56 6.71 -5.16 -5.87
C LEU A 56 7.92 -4.26 -5.57
N GLY A 57 9.08 -4.55 -6.19
CA GLY A 57 10.31 -3.77 -6.03
C GLY A 57 10.24 -2.34 -6.59
N TYR A 58 9.24 -2.04 -7.43
CA TYR A 58 8.99 -0.72 -8.01
C TYR A 58 7.81 -0.01 -7.34
N VAL A 59 7.10 -0.66 -6.41
CA VAL A 59 6.03 -0.03 -5.65
C VAL A 59 6.66 0.67 -4.45
N ALA A 60 6.63 1.99 -4.39
CA ALA A 60 6.92 2.75 -3.18
C ALA A 60 5.59 3.10 -2.49
N ILE A 61 5.60 3.17 -1.17
CA ILE A 61 4.43 3.57 -0.39
C ILE A 61 4.80 4.70 0.56
N TYR A 62 3.86 5.59 0.80
CA TYR A 62 3.98 6.66 1.77
C TYR A 62 2.75 6.65 2.68
N VAL A 63 2.96 6.64 3.99
CA VAL A 63 1.85 6.69 4.94
C VAL A 63 1.40 8.14 5.09
N ALA A 64 0.43 8.55 4.28
CA ALA A 64 -0.11 9.91 4.31
C ALA A 64 -0.92 10.17 5.59
N ARG A 65 -1.57 9.14 6.12
CA ARG A 65 -2.39 9.25 7.33
C ARG A 65 -2.33 8.00 8.17
N GLU A 66 -2.05 8.17 9.46
CA GLU A 66 -2.16 7.12 10.48
C GLU A 66 -3.23 7.53 11.49
N ILE A 67 -4.25 6.69 11.64
CA ILE A 67 -5.32 6.86 12.63
C ILE A 67 -5.18 5.72 13.65
N GLY A 68 -4.92 6.07 14.91
CA GLY A 68 -4.65 5.14 16.01
C GLY A 68 -5.73 5.14 17.08
#